data_AF-A0A4Q3UMN6-F1
#
_entry.id   AF-A0A4Q3UMN6-F1
#
_cell.length_a   1.000
_cell.length_b   1.000
_cell.length_c   1.000
_cell.angle_alpha   90.00
_cell.angle_beta   90.00
_cell.angle_gamma   90.00
#
_symmetry.space_group_name_H-M   'P 1'
#
loop_
_entity.id
_entity.type
_entity.pdbx_description
1 polymer ?
#
loop_
_entity_poly.entity_id
_entity_poly.type
_entity_poly.pdbx_seq_one_letter_code
_entity_poly.pdbx_strand_id
1 'polypeptide(L)'
;PKIAANLLLLKGADAVGVFTGAFYEREPVEARKNLDALMAMYVEGKIKPHISVNLPLDRAGEGIEMLDSRKVLGKVVVTLD
;
A
#
# COMPACT_ATOMS: atom_id res chain seq x y z
N PRO A 1 13.00 -12.50 -10.55
CA PRO A 1 12.38 -13.81 -10.21
C PRO A 1 12.29 -14.68 -11.47
N LYS A 2 12.42 -16.02 -11.35
CA LYS A 2 12.18 -16.94 -12.48
C LYS A 2 10.78 -17.52 -12.33
N ILE A 3 9.89 -17.24 -13.28
CA ILE A 3 8.51 -17.75 -13.28
C ILE A 3 8.47 -19.05 -14.07
N ALA A 4 7.91 -20.11 -13.48
CA ALA A 4 7.76 -21.40 -14.12
C ALA A 4 6.55 -21.40 -15.06
N ALA A 5 6.77 -21.08 -16.33
CA ALA A 5 5.70 -20.93 -17.34
C ALA A 5 4.85 -22.21 -17.50
N ASN A 6 5.44 -23.38 -17.33
CA ASN A 6 4.72 -24.65 -17.38
C ASN A 6 3.61 -24.75 -16.31
N LEU A 7 3.79 -24.14 -15.14
CA LEU A 7 2.76 -24.14 -14.10
C LEU A 7 1.58 -23.23 -14.45
N LEU A 8 1.83 -22.09 -15.09
CA LEU A 8 0.77 -21.20 -15.56
C LEU A 8 -0.11 -21.91 -16.59
N LEU A 9 0.50 -22.58 -17.57
CA LEU A 9 -0.21 -23.28 -18.63
C LEU A 9 -0.95 -24.53 -18.13
N LEU A 10 -0.30 -25.35 -17.31
CA LEU A 10 -0.89 -26.63 -16.88
C LEU A 10 -2.02 -26.44 -15.86
N LYS A 11 -1.94 -25.40 -15.02
CA LYS A 11 -2.91 -25.15 -13.96
C LYS A 11 -3.96 -24.10 -14.32
N GLY A 12 -3.89 -23.51 -15.51
CA GLY A 12 -4.75 -22.39 -15.89
C GLY A 12 -4.60 -21.21 -14.93
N ALA A 13 -3.36 -20.85 -14.58
CA ALA A 13 -3.05 -19.82 -13.61
C ALA A 13 -2.40 -18.59 -14.28
N ASP A 14 -2.57 -17.43 -13.65
CA ASP A 14 -2.06 -16.15 -14.16
C ASP A 14 -0.92 -15.58 -13.30
N ALA A 15 -0.05 -14.81 -13.96
CA ALA A 15 0.93 -13.97 -13.31
C ALA A 15 0.71 -12.51 -13.73
N VAL A 16 0.25 -11.67 -12.79
CA VAL A 16 -0.15 -10.29 -13.07
C VAL A 16 0.78 -9.32 -12.35
N GLY A 17 1.35 -8.37 -13.09
CA GLY A 17 2.07 -7.24 -12.51
C GLY A 17 1.10 -6.16 -12.05
N VAL A 18 1.26 -5.70 -10.80
CA VAL A 18 0.44 -4.61 -10.25
C VAL A 18 1.35 -3.43 -9.92
N PHE A 19 1.08 -2.29 -10.56
CA PHE A 19 1.74 -1.04 -10.23
C PHE A 19 0.71 0.07 -10.01
N THR A 20 0.44 0.37 -8.75
CA THR A 20 -0.59 1.33 -8.35
C THR A 20 -0.32 2.73 -8.87
N GLY A 21 0.94 3.20 -8.86
CA GLY A 21 1.31 4.54 -9.33
C GLY A 21 0.84 4.81 -10.77
N ALA A 22 1.22 3.94 -11.72
CA ALA A 22 0.78 4.07 -13.10
C ALA A 22 -0.73 3.85 -13.28
N PHE A 23 -1.35 3.01 -12.46
CA PHE A 23 -2.81 2.80 -12.50
C PHE A 23 -3.57 4.06 -12.10
N TYR A 24 -3.17 4.75 -11.02
CA TYR A 24 -3.79 6.02 -10.60
C TYR A 24 -3.67 7.11 -11.68
N GLU A 25 -2.58 7.13 -12.43
CA GLU A 25 -2.36 8.09 -13.52
C GLU A 25 -3.18 7.75 -14.77
N ARG A 26 -3.16 6.50 -15.21
CA ARG A 26 -3.76 6.07 -16.49
C ARG A 26 -5.25 5.82 -16.40
N GLU A 27 -5.74 5.38 -15.24
CA GLU A 27 -7.14 5.01 -15.01
C GLU A 27 -7.74 5.72 -13.79
N PRO A 28 -7.78 7.06 -13.79
CA PRO A 28 -8.15 7.85 -12.61
C PRO A 28 -9.59 7.62 -12.13
N VAL A 29 -10.52 7.30 -13.04
CA VAL A 29 -11.92 7.01 -12.70
C VAL A 29 -12.03 5.69 -11.95
N GLU A 30 -11.37 4.63 -12.43
CA GLU A 30 -11.38 3.33 -11.74
C GLU A 30 -10.58 3.39 -10.44
N ALA A 31 -9.48 4.15 -10.41
CA ALA A 31 -8.72 4.38 -9.19
C ALA A 31 -9.54 5.09 -8.11
N ARG A 32 -10.38 6.07 -8.50
CA ARG A 32 -11.32 6.73 -7.58
C ARG A 32 -12.33 5.73 -7.01
N LYS A 33 -12.97 4.91 -7.86
CA LYS A 33 -13.92 3.88 -7.41
C LYS A 33 -13.28 2.91 -6.41
N ASN A 34 -12.06 2.48 -6.68
CA ASN A 34 -11.32 1.60 -5.77
C ASN A 34 -11.04 2.29 -4.43
N LEU A 35 -10.64 3.57 -4.44
CA LEU A 35 -10.42 4.33 -3.21
C LEU A 35 -11.73 4.48 -2.41
N ASP A 36 -12.84 4.81 -3.08
CA ASP A 36 -14.14 4.98 -2.42
C ASP A 36 -14.60 3.68 -1.75
N ALA A 37 -14.39 2.54 -2.41
CA ALA A 37 -14.65 1.22 -1.83
C ALA A 37 -13.76 0.93 -0.61
N LEU A 38 -12.47 1.27 -0.67
CA LEU A 38 -11.54 1.13 0.47
C LEU A 38 -11.97 2.01 1.65
N MET A 39 -12.40 3.24 1.38
CA MET A 39 -12.89 4.15 2.43
C MET A 39 -14.18 3.65 3.06
N ALA A 40 -15.11 3.10 2.27
CA ALA A 40 -16.31 2.46 2.81
C ALA A 40 -15.95 1.30 3.75
N MET A 41 -15.03 0.41 3.35
CA MET A 41 -14.55 -0.68 4.21
C MET A 41 -13.87 -0.18 5.48
N TYR A 42 -13.16 0.95 5.43
CA TYR A 42 -12.56 1.59 6.60
C TYR A 42 -13.62 2.10 7.57
N VAL A 43 -14.62 2.85 7.07
CA VAL A 43 -15.74 3.36 7.88
C VAL A 43 -16.55 2.22 8.50
N GLU A 44 -16.75 1.12 7.77
CA GLU A 44 -17.40 -0.11 8.26
C GLU A 44 -16.53 -0.90 9.26
N GLY A 45 -15.28 -0.49 9.50
CA GLY A 45 -14.36 -1.17 10.42
C GLY A 45 -13.80 -2.50 9.90
N LYS A 46 -14.02 -2.83 8.62
CA LYS A 46 -13.47 -4.02 7.95
C LYS A 46 -11.97 -3.88 7.69
N ILE A 47 -11.50 -2.65 7.50
CA ILE A 47 -10.08 -2.32 7.40
C ILE A 47 -9.68 -1.53 8.64
N LYS A 48 -8.62 -1.97 9.32
CA LYS A 48 -8.03 -1.29 10.48
C LYS A 48 -6.56 -1.01 10.19
N PRO A 49 -6.22 0.20 9.70
CA PRO A 49 -4.84 0.57 9.43
C PRO A 49 -4.02 0.50 10.71
N HIS A 50 -2.87 -0.18 10.65
CA HIS A 50 -1.93 -0.19 11.75
C HIS A 50 -0.97 0.99 11.62
N ILE A 51 -1.09 1.95 12.53
CA ILE A 51 -0.17 3.07 12.66
C ILE A 51 0.92 2.64 13.64
N SER A 52 2.17 2.61 13.18
CA SER A 52 3.30 2.22 14.02
C SER A 52 3.81 3.37 14.87
N VAL A 53 3.86 4.58 14.31
CA VAL A 53 4.37 5.76 15.02
C VAL A 53 3.77 7.04 14.43
N ASN A 54 3.48 7.99 15.32
CA ASN A 54 3.15 9.37 14.99
C ASN A 54 4.30 10.26 15.44
N LEU A 55 4.79 11.11 14.55
CA LEU A 55 5.89 12.03 14.82
C LEU A 55 5.51 13.45 14.36
N PRO A 56 5.89 14.49 15.11
CA PRO A 56 5.83 15.86 14.59
C PRO A 56 6.81 16.04 13.43
N LEU A 57 6.57 17.06 12.60
CA LEU A 57 7.35 17.33 11.38
C LEU A 57 8.85 17.49 11.63
N ASP A 58 9.24 18.14 12.72
CA ASP A 58 10.64 18.34 13.12
C ASP A 58 11.39 17.00 13.37
N ARG A 59 10.65 15.93 13.67
CA ARG A 59 11.16 14.57 13.88
C ARG A 59 10.94 13.64 12.70
N ALA A 60 10.51 14.15 11.54
CA ALA A 60 10.26 13.32 10.35
C ALA A 60 11.48 12.49 9.92
N GLY A 61 12.70 12.98 10.16
CA GLY A 61 13.94 12.24 9.90
C GLY A 61 14.02 10.92 10.65
N GLU A 62 13.60 10.87 11.91
CA GLU A 62 13.55 9.63 12.70
C GLU A 62 12.61 8.61 12.07
N GLY A 63 11.47 9.06 11.53
CA GLY A 63 10.52 8.22 10.83
C GLY A 63 11.12 7.55 9.58
N ILE A 64 11.96 8.28 8.85
CA ILE A 64 12.69 7.75 7.69
C ILE A 64 13.72 6.71 8.12
N GLU A 65 14.50 6.98 9.18
CA GLU A 65 15.46 6.02 9.73
C GLU A 65 14.79 4.73 10.23
N MET A 66 13.60 4.84 10.83
CA MET A 66 12.82 3.67 11.25
C MET A 66 12.36 2.81 10.06
N LEU A 67 11.99 3.44 8.94
CA LEU A 67 11.64 2.74 7.71
C LEU A 67 12.86 2.03 7.11
N ASP A 68 14.00 2.72 7.02
CA ASP A 68 15.26 2.17 6.47
C ASP A 68 15.75 0.97 7.30
N SER A 69 15.73 1.11 8.63
CA SER A 69 16.09 0.04 9.57
C SER A 69 15.02 -1.06 9.70
N ARG A 70 13.94 -1.02 8.92
CA ARG A 70 12.84 -2.00 8.90
C ARG A 70 12.17 -2.24 10.27
N LYS A 71 12.14 -1.23 11.13
CA LYS A 71 11.50 -1.29 12.46
C LYS A 71 10.00 -1.01 12.42
N VAL A 72 9.51 -0.49 11.29
CA VAL A 72 8.09 -0.15 11.07
C VAL A 72 7.35 -1.36 10.53
N LEU A 73 6.31 -1.81 11.23
CA LEU A 73 5.42 -2.89 10.80
C LEU A 73 4.16 -2.38 10.07
N GLY A 74 3.89 -1.09 10.13
CA GLY A 74 2.72 -0.44 9.55
C GLY A 74 3.06 0.93 8.95
N LYS A 75 2.30 1.96 9.32
CA LYS A 75 2.47 3.32 8.79
C LYS A 75 3.19 4.22 9.79
N VAL A 76 4.16 4.99 9.31
CA VAL A 76 4.66 6.21 9.97
C VAL A 76 3.79 7.39 9.52
N VAL A 77 3.25 8.14 10.48
CA VAL A 77 2.47 9.35 10.24
C VAL A 77 3.25 10.55 10.75
N VAL A 78 3.41 11.56 9.90
CA VAL A 78 4.00 12.85 10.28
C VAL A 78 2.88 13.87 10.42
N THR A 79 2.82 14.54 11.56
CA THR A 79 1.81 15.54 11.92
C THR A 79 2.40 16.95 11.77
N LEU A 80 1.56 17.93 11.42
CA LEU A 80 1.97 19.33 11.13
C LEU A 80 1.57 20.32 12.24
N ASP A 81 0.83 19.82 13.21
CA ASP A 81 0.32 20.46 14.42
C ASP A 81 1.37 20.59 15.52
#